data_AF-A0A2D9RFA6-F1
#
_entry.id   AF-A0A2D9RFA6-F1
#
_cell.length_a   1.000
_cell.length_b   1.000
_cell.length_c   1.000
_cell.angle_alpha   90.00
_cell.angle_beta   90.00
_cell.angle_gamma   90.00
#
_symmetry.space_group_name_H-M   'P 1'
#
loop_
_entity.id
_entity.type
_entity.pdbx_description
1 polymer ?
#
loop_
_entity_poly.entity_id
_entity_poly.type
_entity_poly.pdbx_seq_one_letter_code
_entity_poly.pdbx_strand_id
1 'polypeptide(L)'
;MLVFNASEVDQIDNLWRAREKTHVWTGWARPGDRLDEIWIFRKKANWRRFTLVKSRTSFLLYDEKRRIVAKAVSLEELMNRVDAIPGINDPLDLD
;
A
#
# COMPACT_ATOMS: atom_id res chain seq x y z
N MET A 1 6.00 -16.59 4.21
CA MET A 1 5.83 -15.39 3.35
C MET A 1 6.30 -15.74 1.96
N LEU A 2 5.68 -15.16 0.94
CA LEU A 2 6.11 -15.32 -0.46
C LEU A 2 6.91 -14.08 -0.86
N VAL A 3 7.95 -14.28 -1.67
CA VAL A 3 8.71 -13.19 -2.25
C VAL A 3 7.97 -12.61 -3.46
N PHE A 4 8.09 -11.30 -3.65
CA PHE A 4 7.64 -10.60 -4.84
C PHE A 4 8.72 -10.69 -5.91
N ASN A 5 8.32 -11.05 -7.12
CA ASN A 5 9.21 -10.98 -8.27
C ASN A 5 9.29 -9.53 -8.79
N ALA A 6 10.38 -9.17 -9.47
CA ALA A 6 10.55 -7.83 -10.02
C ALA A 6 9.36 -7.39 -10.91
N SER A 7 8.82 -8.31 -11.71
CA SER A 7 7.62 -8.06 -12.53
C SER A 7 6.36 -7.79 -11.69
N GLU A 8 6.20 -8.45 -10.54
CA GLU A 8 5.06 -8.18 -9.65
C GLU A 8 5.19 -6.80 -8.99
N VAL A 9 6.41 -6.42 -8.60
CA VAL A 9 6.69 -5.10 -8.03
C VAL A 9 6.36 -4.01 -9.04
N ASP A 10 6.76 -4.19 -10.30
CA ASP A 10 6.44 -3.24 -11.39
C ASP A 10 4.93 -3.16 -11.67
N GLN A 11 4.23 -4.31 -11.68
CA GLN A 11 2.77 -4.33 -11.79
C GLN A 11 2.10 -3.58 -10.64
N ILE A 12 2.57 -3.75 -9.40
CA ILE A 12 2.04 -3.05 -8.22
C ILE A 12 2.33 -1.55 -8.31
N ASP A 13 3.54 -1.15 -8.69
CA ASP A 13 3.87 0.27 -8.91
C ASP A 13 2.97 0.89 -9.99
N ASN A 14 2.79 0.18 -11.11
CA ASN A 14 1.95 0.65 -12.20
C ASN A 14 0.48 0.76 -11.77
N LEU A 15 -0.06 -0.20 -10.99
CA LEU A 15 -1.41 -0.12 -10.43
C LEU A 15 -1.58 1.08 -9.49
N TRP A 16 -0.58 1.35 -8.64
CA TRP A 16 -0.61 2.51 -7.73
C TRP A 16 -0.45 3.85 -8.44
N ARG A 17 0.32 3.88 -9.53
CA ARG A 17 0.50 5.07 -10.39
C ARG A 17 -0.66 5.30 -11.35
N ALA A 18 -1.34 4.25 -11.78
CA ALA A 18 -2.50 4.31 -12.66
C ALA A 18 -3.74 4.87 -11.96
N ARG A 19 -3.73 4.98 -10.63
CA ARG A 19 -4.79 5.68 -9.90
C ARG A 19 -4.79 7.17 -10.23
N GLU A 20 -5.98 7.74 -10.28
CA GLU A 20 -6.16 9.16 -10.58
C GLU A 20 -5.34 10.04 -9.64
N LYS A 21 -4.76 11.12 -10.17
CA LYS A 21 -3.81 11.98 -9.43
C LYS A 21 -4.41 12.62 -8.15
N THR A 22 -5.73 12.64 -8.05
CA THR A 22 -6.52 13.13 -6.92
C THR A 22 -6.80 12.08 -5.85
N HIS A 23 -6.50 10.81 -6.13
CA HIS A 23 -6.70 9.75 -5.15
C HIS A 23 -5.63 9.82 -4.05
N VAL A 24 -6.04 9.79 -2.80
CA VAL A 24 -5.15 9.93 -1.64
C VAL A 24 -4.08 8.84 -1.56
N TRP A 25 -4.35 7.67 -2.15
CA TRP A 25 -3.42 6.55 -2.26
C TRP A 25 -2.54 6.55 -3.51
N THR A 26 -2.65 7.57 -4.36
CA THR A 26 -1.80 7.71 -5.54
C THR A 26 -0.37 8.03 -5.11
N GLY A 27 0.57 7.28 -5.68
CA GLY A 27 1.93 7.26 -5.17
C GLY A 27 2.89 6.43 -6.01
N TRP A 28 3.87 5.82 -5.35
CA TRP A 28 4.77 4.84 -5.96
C TRP A 28 5.02 3.68 -4.99
N ALA A 29 5.25 2.51 -5.57
CA ALA A 29 5.67 1.33 -4.83
C ALA A 29 7.16 1.09 -5.07
N ARG A 30 7.86 0.59 -4.06
CA ARG A 30 9.26 0.16 -4.18
C ARG A 30 9.44 -1.18 -3.47
N PRO A 31 10.37 -2.02 -3.93
CA PRO A 31 10.79 -3.17 -3.14
C PRO A 31 11.35 -2.64 -1.81
N GLY A 32 10.95 -3.27 -0.70
CA GLY A 32 11.50 -2.94 0.61
C GLY A 32 12.85 -3.64 0.83
N ASP A 33 13.25 -3.73 2.10
CA ASP A 33 14.52 -4.35 2.49
C ASP A 33 14.52 -5.87 2.20
N ARG A 34 13.36 -6.51 2.38
CA ARG A 34 13.16 -7.93 2.06
C ARG A 34 12.42 -8.08 0.73
N LEU A 35 12.75 -9.15 0.00
CA LEU A 35 12.02 -9.51 -1.23
C LEU A 35 10.55 -9.88 -0.96
N ASP A 36 10.16 -10.15 0.29
CA ASP A 36 8.78 -10.44 0.68
C ASP A 36 7.95 -9.20 1.06
N GLU A 37 8.54 -8.01 0.97
CA GLU A 37 7.87 -6.75 1.30
C GLU A 37 8.03 -5.68 0.21
N ILE A 38 6.98 -4.90 0.02
CA ILE A 38 6.93 -3.75 -0.89
C ILE A 38 6.55 -2.52 -0.07
N TRP A 39 7.33 -1.47 -0.18
CA TRP A 39 7.04 -0.20 0.44
C TRP A 39 6.21 0.68 -0.50
N ILE A 40 5.07 1.12 0.00
CA ILE A 40 4.13 1.97 -0.71
C ILE A 40 4.18 3.35 -0.08
N PHE A 41 4.40 4.36 -0.93
CA PHE A 41 4.54 5.76 -0.53
C PHE A 41 3.40 6.58 -1.14
N ARG A 42 2.69 7.36 -0.31
CA ARG A 42 1.60 8.25 -0.74
C ARG A 42 2.09 9.66 -1.03
N LYS A 43 1.42 10.40 -1.93
CA LYS A 43 1.85 11.75 -2.37
C LYS A 43 1.09 12.90 -1.67
N LYS A 44 1.90 13.87 -1.20
CA LYS A 44 1.69 15.34 -1.07
C LYS A 44 0.98 16.01 0.12
N ALA A 45 0.49 15.31 1.15
CA ALA A 45 0.06 16.01 2.38
C ALA A 45 0.53 15.34 3.68
N ASN A 46 0.56 14.00 3.74
CA ASN A 46 1.10 13.25 4.86
C ASN A 46 1.92 12.08 4.32
N TRP A 47 3.25 12.21 4.36
CA TRP A 47 4.14 11.09 4.02
C TRP A 47 3.95 9.98 5.04
N ARG A 48 3.25 8.92 4.63
CA ARG A 48 3.20 7.65 5.36
C ARG A 48 3.77 6.55 4.48
N ARG A 49 4.62 5.72 5.09
CA ARG A 49 5.14 4.50 4.50
C ARG A 49 4.24 3.35 4.89
N PHE A 50 3.79 2.58 3.90
CA PHE A 50 3.08 1.34 4.13
C PHE A 50 3.93 0.17 3.64
N THR A 51 3.90 -0.93 4.37
CA THR A 51 4.61 -2.15 4.00
C THR A 51 3.58 -3.17 3.54
N LEU A 52 3.58 -3.47 2.25
CA LEU A 52 2.78 -4.52 1.64
C LEU A 52 3.55 -5.84 1.70
N VAL A 53 2.92 -6.87 2.27
CA VAL A 53 3.49 -8.21 2.38
C VAL A 53 2.55 -9.20 1.69
N LYS A 54 3.10 -10.12 0.91
CA LYS A 54 2.33 -11.20 0.29
C LYS A 54 2.43 -12.50 1.09
N SER A 55 1.27 -13.05 1.40
CA SER A 55 1.08 -14.40 1.92
C SER A 55 0.56 -15.31 0.81
N ARG A 56 0.59 -16.64 1.04
CA ARG A 56 0.16 -17.65 0.06
C ARG A 56 -1.24 -17.43 -0.51
N THR A 57 -2.13 -16.84 0.27
CA THR A 57 -3.55 -16.69 -0.08
C THR A 57 -4.04 -15.26 0.05
N SER A 58 -3.19 -14.31 0.45
CA SER A 58 -3.61 -12.94 0.76
C SER A 58 -2.46 -11.95 0.75
N PHE A 59 -2.78 -10.70 0.49
CA PHE A 59 -1.94 -9.51 0.65
C PHE A 59 -2.30 -8.79 1.95
N LEU A 60 -1.29 -8.36 2.68
CA LEU A 60 -1.39 -7.66 3.96
C LEU A 60 -0.69 -6.31 3.82
N LEU A 61 -1.41 -5.23 4.01
CA LEU A 61 -0.85 -3.88 4.05
C LEU A 61 -0.68 -3.45 5.50
N TYR A 62 0.55 -3.12 5.86
CA TYR A 62 0.92 -2.61 7.16
C TYR A 62 1.20 -1.11 7.09
N ASP A 63 0.86 -0.37 8.13
CA ASP A 63 1.31 1.02 8.34
C ASP A 63 2.74 1.04 8.91
N GLU A 64 3.34 2.22 9.04
CA GLU A 64 4.65 2.42 9.68
C GLU A 64 4.70 1.87 11.11
N LYS A 65 3.58 1.94 11.85
CA LYS A 65 3.44 1.35 13.19
C LYS A 65 3.29 -0.18 13.19
N ARG A 66 3.49 -0.85 12.05
CA ARG A 66 3.26 -2.29 11.82
C ARG A 66 1.83 -2.76 12.14
N ARG A 67 0.86 -1.84 12.08
CA ARG A 67 -0.57 -2.17 12.21
C ARG A 67 -1.11 -2.62 10.86
N ILE A 68 -1.94 -3.66 10.83
CA ILE A 68 -2.61 -4.11 9.61
C ILE A 68 -3.68 -3.07 9.26
N VAL A 69 -3.49 -2.41 8.12
CA VAL A 69 -4.37 -1.37 7.57
C VAL A 69 -5.40 -2.01 6.66
N ALA A 70 -4.96 -2.94 5.83
CA ALA A 70 -5.81 -3.68 4.93
C ALA A 70 -5.30 -5.10 4.75
N LYS A 71 -6.22 -6.04 4.54
CA LYS A 71 -5.93 -7.41 4.14
C LYS A 71 -6.86 -7.75 2.99
N ALA A 72 -6.36 -8.38 1.95
CA ALA A 72 -7.18 -8.82 0.83
C ALA A 72 -6.61 -10.06 0.17
N VAL A 73 -7.45 -10.81 -0.54
CA VAL A 73 -6.97 -12.01 -1.28
C VAL A 73 -6.28 -11.63 -2.60
N SER A 74 -6.62 -10.46 -3.16
CA SER A 74 -6.11 -9.96 -4.44
C SER A 74 -5.67 -8.49 -4.33
N LEU A 75 -4.79 -8.04 -5.22
CA LEU A 75 -4.35 -6.65 -5.28
C LEU A 75 -5.50 -5.68 -5.59
N GLU A 76 -6.42 -6.04 -6.47
CA GLU A 76 -7.61 -5.22 -6.78
C GLU A 76 -8.52 -5.04 -5.56
N GLU A 77 -8.75 -6.13 -4.83
CA GLU A 77 -9.53 -6.09 -3.58
C GLU A 77 -8.79 -5.31 -2.49
N LEU A 78 -7.45 -5.42 -2.44
CA LEU A 78 -6.64 -4.60 -1.54
C LEU A 78 -6.82 -3.13 -1.87
N MET A 79 -6.77 -2.77 -3.15
CA MET A 79 -6.97 -1.40 -3.60
C MET A 79 -8.35 -0.87 -3.24
N ASN A 80 -9.41 -1.67 -3.44
CA ASN A 80 -10.76 -1.31 -3.03
C ASN A 80 -10.88 -1.14 -1.50
N ARG A 81 -10.23 -1.99 -0.70
CA ARG A 81 -10.22 -1.83 0.75
C ARG A 81 -9.46 -0.59 1.18
N VAL A 82 -8.32 -0.33 0.55
CA VAL A 82 -7.46 0.82 0.81
C VAL A 82 -8.17 2.14 0.45
N ASP A 83 -8.89 2.16 -0.67
CA ASP A 83 -9.80 3.22 -1.10
C ASP A 83 -10.93 3.46 -0.08
N ALA A 84 -11.55 2.36 0.37
CA ALA A 84 -12.65 2.38 1.32
C ALA A 84 -12.25 2.71 2.76
N ILE A 85 -10.97 3.01 3.08
CA ILE A 85 -10.55 3.48 4.41
C ILE A 85 -10.88 4.96 4.52
N PRO A 86 -12.01 5.34 5.15
CA PRO A 86 -12.33 6.74 5.41
C PRO A 86 -11.46 7.18 6.60
N GLY A 87 -10.89 8.38 6.56
CA GLY A 87 -10.21 8.93 7.74
C GLY A 87 -8.69 8.79 7.79
N ILE A 88 -8.02 8.52 6.66
CA ILE A 88 -6.58 8.83 6.54
C ILE A 88 -6.32 10.26 6.05
N ASN A 89 -7.40 10.95 5.68
CA ASN A 89 -7.49 12.40 5.43
C ASN A 89 -8.00 13.16 6.65
N ASP A 90 -8.30 12.48 7.76
CA ASP A 90 -8.49 13.20 9.01
C ASP A 90 -7.12 13.81 9.33
N PRO A 91 -6.98 15.15 9.42
CA PRO A 91 -5.79 15.72 10.00
C PRO A 91 -5.58 14.99 11.32
N LEU A 92 -4.36 14.52 11.58
CA LEU A 92 -4.03 14.19 12.95
C LEU A 92 -4.51 15.38 13.79
N ASP A 93 -5.45 15.13 14.69
CA ASP A 93 -5.78 16.01 15.79
C ASP A 93 -4.45 16.30 16.48
N LEU A 94 -3.85 17.42 16.07
CA LEU A 94 -2.81 18.11 16.81
C LEU A 94 -3.61 18.82 17.88
N ASP A 95 -3.59 18.23 19.06
CA ASP A 95 -3.96 18.80 20.36
C ASP A 95 -4.13 20.34 20.38
#